data_AF-A0A343TKE8-F1
#
_entry.id   AF-A0A343TKE8-F1
#
_cell.length_a   1.000
_cell.length_b   1.000
_cell.length_c   1.000
_cell.angle_alpha   90.00
_cell.angle_beta   90.00
_cell.angle_gamma   90.00
#
_symmetry.space_group_name_H-M   'P 1'
#
loop_
_entity.id
_entity.type
_entity.pdbx_description
1 polymer ?
#
loop_
_entity_poly.entity_id
_entity_poly.type
_entity_poly.pdbx_seq_one_letter_code
_entity_poly.pdbx_strand_id
1 'polypeptide(L)'
;MASDQPARKSIEEIEATIGSIKKMLVVGAVFAGIGYLLIGMSLFLELTQFHPLLENFFNSFPETSLAGGGAEARGGELNTALAAIHKWPSTLMWLKLGGVGHILVGIFIALGAIVRALGVMPHRLSHAMAVDQE
;
A
#
# COMPACT_ATOMS: atom_id res chain seq x y z
N MET A 1 44.11 -24.73 -13.01
CA MET A 1 43.17 -23.85 -13.72
C MET A 1 41.83 -24.58 -13.80
N ALA A 2 40.90 -24.26 -12.90
CA ALA A 2 39.54 -24.79 -12.98
C ALA A 2 38.65 -23.62 -13.42
N SER A 3 38.28 -23.61 -14.70
CA SER A 3 37.21 -22.75 -15.20
C SER A 3 35.89 -23.34 -14.71
N ASP A 4 35.54 -23.04 -13.46
CA ASP A 4 34.21 -23.31 -12.92
C ASP A 4 33.24 -22.28 -13.54
N GLN A 5 32.99 -22.44 -14.84
CA GLN A 5 31.98 -21.67 -15.54
C GLN A 5 30.63 -22.25 -15.13
N PRO A 6 29.70 -21.43 -14.61
CA PRO A 6 28.40 -21.93 -14.18
C PRO A 6 27.72 -22.62 -15.36
N ALA A 7 27.34 -23.89 -15.17
CA ALA A 7 26.65 -24.67 -16.18
C ALA A 7 25.42 -23.90 -16.70
N ARG A 8 25.30 -23.79 -18.02
CA ARG A 8 24.20 -23.07 -18.68
C ARG A 8 22.89 -23.76 -18.33
N LYS A 9 21.99 -23.06 -17.64
CA LYS A 9 20.64 -23.56 -17.35
C LYS A 9 19.88 -23.85 -18.65
N SER A 10 19.07 -24.90 -18.65
CA SER A 10 18.25 -25.26 -19.81
C SER A 10 17.16 -24.20 -20.05
N ILE A 11 16.71 -24.07 -21.29
CA ILE A 11 15.67 -23.10 -21.67
C ILE A 11 14.37 -23.39 -20.91
N GLU A 12 14.03 -24.67 -20.72
CA GLU A 12 12.85 -25.10 -19.95
C GLU A 12 12.90 -24.63 -18.48
N GLU A 13 14.06 -24.71 -17.81
CA GLU A 13 14.20 -24.20 -16.44
C GLU A 13 14.03 -22.67 -16.36
N ILE A 14 14.53 -21.94 -17.36
CA ILE A 14 14.38 -20.49 -17.44
C ILE A 14 12.91 -20.11 -17.66
N GLU A 15 12.22 -20.79 -18.57
CA GLU A 15 10.81 -20.55 -18.88
C GLU A 15 9.90 -20.91 -17.70
N ALA A 16 10.16 -22.02 -17.01
CA ALA A 16 9.45 -22.40 -15.79
C ALA A 16 9.63 -21.35 -14.67
N THR A 17 10.84 -20.80 -14.52
CA THR A 17 11.14 -19.75 -13.55
C THR A 17 10.38 -18.46 -13.89
N ILE A 18 10.40 -18.02 -15.15
CA ILE A 18 9.66 -16.84 -15.61
C ILE A 18 8.15 -17.03 -15.40
N GLY A 19 7.63 -18.22 -15.72
CA GLY A 19 6.23 -18.57 -15.49
C GLY A 19 5.82 -18.48 -14.01
N SER A 20 6.67 -18.96 -13.11
CA SER A 20 6.48 -18.85 -11.66
C SER A 20 6.48 -17.38 -11.20
N ILE A 21 7.46 -16.59 -11.64
CA ILE A 21 7.56 -15.15 -11.31
C ILE A 21 6.32 -14.39 -11.80
N LYS A 22 5.82 -14.70 -13.00
CA LYS A 22 4.61 -14.08 -13.54
C LYS A 22 3.38 -14.38 -12.69
N LYS A 23 3.21 -15.64 -12.25
CA LYS A 23 2.12 -16.01 -11.33
C LYS A 23 2.21 -15.26 -10.00
N MET A 24 3.41 -15.19 -9.42
CA MET A 24 3.65 -14.43 -8.18
C MET A 24 3.30 -12.95 -8.33
N LEU A 25 3.68 -12.32 -9.46
CA LEU A 25 3.35 -10.93 -9.76
C LEU A 25 1.84 -10.69 -9.88
N VAL A 26 1.10 -11.59 -10.54
CA VAL A 26 -0.36 -11.48 -10.65
C VAL A 26 -1.03 -11.57 -9.28
N VAL A 27 -0.63 -12.53 -8.45
CA VAL A 27 -1.14 -12.66 -7.08
C VAL A 27 -0.80 -11.40 -6.27
N GLY A 28 0.44 -10.93 -6.34
CA GLY A 28 0.87 -9.70 -5.68
C GLY A 28 0.07 -8.47 -6.12
N ALA A 29 -0.28 -8.38 -7.41
CA ALA A 29 -1.08 -7.27 -7.93
C ALA A 29 -2.51 -7.27 -7.38
N VAL A 30 -3.11 -8.46 -7.23
CA VAL A 30 -4.43 -8.60 -6.59
C VAL A 30 -4.37 -8.12 -5.14
N PHE A 31 -3.36 -8.55 -4.37
CA PHE A 31 -3.18 -8.09 -2.99
C PHE A 31 -2.94 -6.58 -2.90
N ALA A 32 -2.12 -6.01 -3.78
CA ALA A 32 -1.88 -4.57 -3.83
C ALA A 32 -3.17 -3.80 -4.14
N GLY A 33 -3.98 -4.28 -5.08
CA GLY A 33 -5.28 -3.69 -5.42
C GLY A 33 -6.26 -3.72 -4.25
N ILE A 34 -6.42 -4.87 -3.59
CA ILE A 34 -7.27 -5.01 -2.40
C ILE A 34 -6.78 -4.09 -1.29
N GLY A 35 -5.47 -4.10 -0.99
CA GLY A 35 -4.89 -3.25 0.05
C GLY A 35 -5.13 -1.77 -0.20
N TYR A 36 -4.94 -1.32 -1.46
CA TYR A 36 -5.20 0.06 -1.84
C TYR A 36 -6.68 0.44 -1.71
N LEU A 37 -7.59 -0.45 -2.07
CA LEU A 37 -9.03 -0.24 -1.92
C LEU A 37 -9.46 -0.15 -0.45
N LEU A 38 -8.88 -0.98 0.43
CA LEU A 38 -9.12 -0.91 1.88
C LEU A 38 -8.64 0.43 2.48
N ILE A 39 -7.46 0.91 2.05
CA ILE A 39 -6.94 2.23 2.44
C ILE A 39 -7.90 3.34 1.99
N GLY A 40 -8.35 3.30 0.73
CA GLY A 40 -9.31 4.27 0.19
C GLY A 40 -10.66 4.25 0.91
N MET A 41 -11.20 3.06 1.19
CA MET A 41 -12.45 2.91 1.93
C MET A 41 -12.35 3.48 3.34
N SER A 42 -11.20 3.30 4.01
CA SER A 42 -11.02 3.85 5.35
C SER A 42 -11.01 5.38 5.37
N LEU A 43 -10.35 6.02 4.39
CA LEU A 43 -10.40 7.48 4.21
C LEU A 43 -11.82 7.99 3.95
N PHE A 44 -12.62 7.23 3.21
CA PHE A 44 -14.03 7.55 2.98
C PHE A 44 -14.87 7.48 4.27
N LEU A 45 -14.68 6.46 5.09
CA LEU A 45 -15.36 6.33 6.39
C LEU A 45 -14.97 7.46 7.35
N GLU A 46 -13.72 7.90 7.32
CA GLU A 46 -13.26 9.04 8.10
C GLU A 46 -14.00 10.34 7.72
N LEU A 47 -14.05 10.67 6.44
CA LEU A 47 -14.77 11.86 5.96
C LEU A 47 -16.27 11.82 6.28
N THR A 48 -16.87 10.63 6.23
CA THR A 48 -18.34 10.48 6.38
C THR A 48 -18.81 10.21 7.80
N GLN A 49 -17.94 9.73 8.70
CA GLN A 49 -18.32 9.37 10.07
C GLN A 49 -17.55 10.15 11.14
N PHE A 50 -16.23 10.36 10.98
CA PHE A 50 -15.43 11.04 11.99
C PHE A 50 -15.66 12.56 12.02
N HIS A 51 -15.70 13.21 10.86
CA HIS A 51 -15.95 14.66 10.77
C HIS A 51 -17.30 15.08 11.38
N PRO A 52 -18.43 14.40 11.07
CA PRO A 52 -19.70 14.69 11.72
C PRO A 52 -19.68 14.49 13.25
N LEU A 53 -18.94 13.50 13.76
CA LEU A 53 -18.82 13.28 15.20
C LEU A 53 -18.07 14.42 15.90
N LEU A 54 -17.02 14.96 15.28
CA LEU A 54 -16.34 16.16 15.78
C LEU A 54 -17.24 17.39 15.73
N GLU A 55 -17.92 17.62 14.62
CA GLU A 55 -18.82 18.77 14.44
C GLU A 55 -19.96 18.73 15.46
N ASN A 56 -20.59 17.57 15.64
CA ASN A 56 -21.63 17.38 16.66
C ASN A 56 -21.09 17.59 18.07
N PHE A 57 -19.85 17.16 18.38
CA PHE A 57 -19.26 17.39 19.69
C PHE A 57 -19.05 18.88 19.97
N PHE A 58 -18.51 19.64 19.02
CA PHE A 58 -18.31 21.07 19.21
C PHE A 58 -19.63 21.87 19.24
N ASN A 59 -20.66 21.42 18.53
CA ASN A 59 -21.99 22.01 18.59
C ASN A 59 -22.71 21.72 19.92
N SER A 60 -22.58 20.50 20.45
CA SER A 60 -23.24 20.07 21.69
C SER A 60 -22.52 20.50 22.97
N PHE A 61 -21.20 20.73 22.90
CA PHE A 61 -20.38 21.11 24.05
C PHE A 61 -19.53 22.36 23.78
N PRO A 62 -20.15 23.51 23.39
CA PRO A 62 -19.43 24.72 23.00
C PRO A 62 -18.55 25.29 24.12
N GLU A 63 -18.97 25.10 25.38
CA GLU A 63 -18.28 25.53 26.60
C GLU A 63 -16.99 24.73 26.90
N THR A 64 -16.67 23.70 26.10
CA THR A 64 -15.42 22.93 26.22
C THR A 64 -14.39 23.25 25.13
N SER A 65 -14.73 24.18 24.24
CA SER A 65 -13.82 24.70 23.23
C SER A 65 -12.70 25.53 23.88
N LEU A 66 -11.49 25.53 23.29
CA LEU A 66 -10.34 26.31 23.74
C LEU A 66 -10.63 27.83 23.91
N ALA A 67 -11.68 28.34 23.29
CA ALA A 67 -12.13 29.73 23.38
C ALA A 67 -13.18 30.00 24.47
N GLY A 68 -13.83 28.96 25.02
CA GLY A 68 -14.88 29.06 26.04
C GLY A 68 -14.37 28.46 27.35
N GLY A 69 -13.89 29.31 28.26
CA GLY A 69 -13.45 28.84 29.57
C GLY A 69 -14.62 28.40 30.44
N GLY A 70 -14.61 27.15 30.91
CA GLY A 70 -15.57 26.70 31.93
C GLY A 70 -15.27 25.30 32.43
N ALA A 71 -14.94 25.16 33.71
CA ALA A 71 -14.65 23.89 34.38
C ALA A 71 -15.91 23.05 34.71
N GLU A 72 -17.09 23.43 34.20
CA GLU A 72 -18.38 23.09 34.82
C GLU A 72 -19.21 22.02 34.10
N ALA A 73 -18.73 21.46 32.98
CA ALA A 73 -19.45 20.40 32.25
C ALA A 73 -18.66 19.09 32.15
N ARG A 74 -18.08 18.57 33.24
CA ARG A 74 -17.51 17.21 33.28
C ARG A 74 -18.58 16.13 33.51
N GLY A 75 -19.68 16.20 32.76
CA GLY A 75 -20.78 15.23 32.83
C GLY A 75 -20.47 13.93 32.08
N GLY A 76 -21.15 12.84 32.43
CA GLY A 76 -20.96 11.52 31.79
C GLY A 76 -21.21 11.50 30.28
N GLU A 77 -22.07 12.39 29.78
CA GLU A 77 -22.39 12.53 28.36
C GLU A 77 -21.21 13.11 27.54
N LEU A 78 -20.53 14.14 28.05
CA LEU A 78 -19.30 14.68 27.47
C LEU A 78 -18.24 13.58 27.36
N ASN A 79 -18.01 12.85 28.44
CA ASN A 79 -17.00 11.80 28.48
C ASN A 79 -17.33 10.65 27.53
N THR A 80 -18.63 10.34 27.36
CA THR A 80 -19.10 9.35 26.38
C THR A 80 -18.84 9.80 24.95
N ALA A 81 -19.13 11.07 24.63
CA ALA A 81 -18.89 11.64 23.32
C ALA A 81 -17.39 11.72 22.99
N LEU A 82 -16.56 12.14 23.97
CA LEU A 82 -15.10 12.18 23.82
C LEU A 82 -14.50 10.78 23.64
N ALA A 83 -15.00 9.79 24.39
CA ALA A 83 -14.60 8.39 24.22
C ALA A 83 -15.00 7.84 22.85
N ALA A 84 -16.13 8.29 22.26
CA ALA A 84 -16.52 7.92 20.90
C ALA A 84 -15.57 8.50 19.85
N ILE A 85 -15.13 9.76 20.01
CA ILE A 85 -14.16 10.40 19.12
C ILE A 85 -12.79 9.72 19.23
N HIS A 86 -12.32 9.40 20.43
CA HIS A 86 -11.02 8.77 20.65
C HIS A 86 -10.91 7.34 20.10
N LYS A 87 -12.03 6.66 19.82
CA LYS A 87 -12.02 5.35 19.14
C LYS A 87 -11.63 5.46 17.67
N TRP A 88 -11.71 6.65 17.08
CA TRP A 88 -11.30 6.90 15.71
C TRP A 88 -9.79 7.13 15.64
N PRO A 89 -9.05 6.42 14.78
CA PRO A 89 -7.63 6.67 14.61
C PRO A 89 -7.44 8.05 13.97
N SER A 90 -6.38 8.77 14.34
CA SER A 90 -6.21 10.17 13.93
C SER A 90 -6.02 10.32 12.42
N THR A 91 -6.58 11.39 11.85
CA THR A 91 -6.35 11.86 10.47
C THR A 91 -4.87 11.87 10.08
N LEU A 92 -4.00 12.21 11.02
CA LEU A 92 -2.56 12.25 10.80
C LEU A 92 -1.92 10.85 10.67
N MET A 93 -2.44 9.85 11.39
CA MET A 93 -2.03 8.45 11.23
C MET A 93 -2.55 7.86 9.92
N TRP A 94 -3.78 8.23 9.52
CA TRP A 94 -4.39 7.80 8.26
C TRP A 94 -3.76 8.44 7.02
N LEU A 95 -3.45 9.73 7.04
CA LEU A 95 -2.69 10.39 5.97
C LEU A 95 -1.31 9.76 5.77
N LYS A 96 -0.65 9.39 6.88
CA LYS A 96 0.60 8.62 6.82
C LYS A 96 0.37 7.25 6.21
N LEU A 97 -0.69 6.54 6.60
CA LEU A 97 -0.99 5.21 6.05
C LEU A 97 -1.36 5.27 4.56
N GLY A 98 -2.13 6.27 4.14
CA GLY A 98 -2.47 6.52 2.73
C GLY A 98 -1.25 6.85 1.89
N GLY A 99 -0.34 7.67 2.42
CA GLY A 99 0.95 7.99 1.79
C GLY A 99 1.86 6.77 1.68
N VAL A 100 2.00 5.99 2.76
CA VAL A 100 2.78 4.74 2.74
C VAL A 100 2.17 3.73 1.76
N GLY A 101 0.84 3.61 1.71
CA GLY A 101 0.14 2.77 0.75
C GLY A 101 0.50 3.12 -0.70
N HIS A 102 0.49 4.40 -1.06
CA HIS A 102 0.91 4.86 -2.39
C HIS A 102 2.37 4.51 -2.69
N ILE A 103 3.28 4.73 -1.73
CA ILE A 103 4.70 4.40 -1.89
C ILE A 103 4.88 2.90 -2.15
N LEU A 104 4.22 2.05 -1.35
CA LEU A 104 4.31 0.60 -1.49
C LEU A 104 3.77 0.11 -2.84
N VAL A 105 2.64 0.66 -3.31
CA VAL A 105 2.10 0.36 -4.64
C VAL A 105 3.05 0.82 -5.73
N GLY A 106 3.65 2.01 -5.61
CA GLY A 106 4.64 2.52 -6.54
C GLY A 106 5.88 1.62 -6.63
N ILE A 107 6.40 1.17 -5.49
CA ILE A 107 7.51 0.21 -5.42
C ILE A 107 7.13 -1.11 -6.11
N PHE A 108 5.93 -1.63 -5.85
CA PHE A 108 5.47 -2.86 -6.48
C PHE A 108 5.43 -2.76 -8.02
N ILE A 109 4.89 -1.65 -8.55
CA ILE A 109 4.86 -1.38 -10.00
C ILE A 109 6.28 -1.28 -10.56
N ALA A 110 7.18 -0.56 -9.87
CA ALA A 110 8.57 -0.41 -10.29
C ALA A 110 9.29 -1.76 -10.36
N LEU A 111 9.12 -2.61 -9.34
CA LEU A 111 9.68 -3.97 -9.32
C LEU A 111 9.11 -4.82 -10.45
N GLY A 112 7.80 -4.76 -10.71
CA GLY A 112 7.18 -5.45 -11.84
C GLY A 112 7.74 -5.01 -13.19
N ALA A 113 8.00 -3.71 -13.38
CA ALA A 113 8.63 -3.17 -14.58
C ALA A 113 10.07 -3.67 -14.75
N ILE A 114 10.86 -3.70 -13.66
CA ILE A 114 12.23 -4.24 -13.66
C ILE A 114 12.23 -5.73 -14.05
N VAL A 115 11.36 -6.53 -13.44
CA VAL A 115 11.23 -7.96 -13.78
C VAL A 115 10.88 -8.14 -15.25
N ARG A 116 9.96 -7.34 -15.79
CA ARG A 116 9.61 -7.37 -17.21
C ARG A 116 10.80 -7.01 -18.09
N ALA A 117 11.59 -6.00 -17.74
CA ALA A 117 12.77 -5.60 -18.50
C ALA A 117 13.83 -6.72 -18.52
N LEU A 118 14.10 -7.33 -17.37
CA LEU A 118 15.07 -8.43 -17.25
C LEU A 118 14.60 -9.70 -17.98
N GLY A 119 13.29 -9.98 -17.99
CA GLY A 119 12.72 -11.15 -18.67
C GLY A 119 12.86 -11.14 -20.20
N VAL A 120 13.07 -9.97 -20.83
CA VAL A 120 13.28 -9.85 -22.29
C VAL A 120 14.74 -10.11 -22.68
N MET A 121 15.68 -9.99 -21.75
CA MET A 121 17.13 -10.13 -22.01
C MET A 121 17.55 -11.52 -22.52
N PRO A 122 17.02 -12.66 -22.01
CA PRO A 122 17.39 -13.99 -22.51
C PRO A 122 17.09 -14.18 -24.00
N HIS A 123 15.96 -13.67 -24.48
CA HIS A 123 15.59 -13.73 -25.90
C HIS A 123 16.53 -12.92 -26.79
N ARG A 124 17.01 -11.77 -26.31
CA ARG A 124 17.96 -10.94 -27.06
C ARG A 124 19.32 -11.61 -27.17
N LEU A 125 19.79 -12.25 -26.09
CA LEU A 125 21.04 -13.01 -26.09
C LEU A 125 20.95 -14.26 -26.96
N SER A 126 19.81 -14.95 -26.98
CA SER A 126 19.64 -16.13 -27.85
C SER A 126 19.70 -15.78 -29.34
N HIS A 127 19.14 -14.64 -29.75
CA HIS A 127 19.21 -14.18 -31.14
C HIS A 127 20.63 -13.75 -31.53
N ALA A 128 21.34 -13.04 -30.65
CA ALA A 128 22.73 -12.66 -30.90
C ALA A 128 23.66 -13.87 -31.08
N MET A 129 23.47 -14.93 -30.26
CA MET A 129 24.27 -16.16 -30.37
C MET A 129 23.91 -17.03 -31.59
N ALA A 130 22.68 -16.93 -32.11
CA ALA A 130 22.27 -17.65 -33.31
C ALA A 130 22.85 -17.02 -34.58
N VAL A 131 23.02 -15.70 -34.60
CA VAL A 131 23.63 -14.95 -35.71
C VAL A 131 25.14 -15.17 -35.78
N ASP A 132 25.82 -15.32 -34.65
CA ASP A 132 27.28 -15.59 -34.60
C ASP A 132 27.68 -17.01 -35.08
N GLN A 133 26.71 -17.90 -35.35
CA GLN A 133 26.95 -19.27 -35.82
C GLN A 133 26.79 -19.46 -37.35
N GLU A 134 26.37 -18.41 -38.08
CA GLU A 134 26.41 -18.32 -39.55
C GLU A 134 27.69 -17.62 -40.04
#